data_AF-A0A2U1N8T2-F1
#
_entry.id   AF-A0A2U1N8T2-F1
#
_cell.length_a   1.000
_cell.length_b   1.000
_cell.length_c   1.000
_cell.angle_alpha   90.00
_cell.angle_beta   90.00
_cell.angle_gamma   90.00
#
_symmetry.space_group_name_H-M   'P 1'
#
loop_
_entity.id
_entity.type
_entity.pdbx_description
1 polymer ?
#
loop_
_entity_poly.entity_id
_entity_poly.type
_entity_poly.pdbx_seq_one_letter_code
_entity_poly.pdbx_strand_id
1 'polypeptide(L)'
;MAELLTLNLSRNMFSGEMPSSMSEMHSLNDLDVSFNNLSGRVPSSTQLQSFPPERFTGNVGLCGLPTAKKCLEDEDLGVPHVGDSEGDAESTDELQRWFYIGGATGFATGFWIACSALLLNRRLRHAFFHFHNCLKDWVYVKVLVFIARLQRVARA
;
A
#
# COMPACT_ATOMS: atom_id res chain seq x y z
N MET A 1 -32.21 35.94 3.56
CA MET A 1 -30.93 35.40 3.08
C MET A 1 -31.02 33.90 3.27
N ALA A 2 -30.83 33.11 2.20
CA ALA A 2 -30.88 31.67 2.31
C ALA A 2 -29.52 31.20 2.84
N GLU A 3 -29.52 30.64 4.04
CA GLU A 3 -28.32 30.06 4.65
C GLU A 3 -28.32 28.56 4.40
N LEU A 4 -27.24 28.06 3.82
CA LEU A 4 -27.09 26.63 3.56
C LEU A 4 -26.41 25.98 4.77
N LEU A 5 -27.12 25.08 5.45
CA LEU A 5 -26.64 24.40 6.66
C LEU A 5 -26.01 23.04 6.35
N THR A 6 -26.47 22.35 5.31
CA THR A 6 -26.04 20.99 4.98
C THR A 6 -25.88 20.85 3.49
N LEU A 7 -24.73 20.32 3.06
CA LEU A 7 -24.40 20.07 1.66
C LEU A 7 -23.82 18.66 1.52
N ASN A 8 -24.58 17.76 0.91
CA ASN A 8 -24.10 16.43 0.57
C ASN A 8 -24.03 16.30 -0.95
N LEU A 9 -22.81 16.19 -1.46
CA LEU A 9 -22.45 15.99 -2.86
C LEU A 9 -21.68 14.67 -3.06
N SER A 10 -21.65 13.81 -2.04
CA SER A 10 -20.88 12.57 -2.06
C SER A 10 -21.31 11.63 -3.20
N ARG A 11 -20.38 10.79 -3.67
CA ARG A 11 -20.62 9.74 -4.67
C ARG A 11 -21.21 10.25 -5.98
N ASN A 12 -20.66 11.35 -6.48
CA ASN A 12 -20.97 11.89 -7.79
C ASN A 12 -19.72 11.82 -8.68
N MET A 13 -19.83 12.36 -9.89
CA MET A 13 -18.71 12.48 -10.83
C MET A 13 -18.26 13.94 -10.98
N PHE A 14 -18.40 14.76 -9.92
CA PHE A 14 -17.93 16.14 -9.98
C PHE A 14 -16.42 16.19 -10.16
N SER A 15 -15.95 17.09 -11.01
CA SER A 15 -14.55 17.21 -11.37
C SER A 15 -14.09 18.67 -11.40
N GLY A 16 -12.78 18.87 -11.35
CA GLY A 16 -12.19 20.20 -11.31
C GLY A 16 -12.04 20.72 -9.88
N GLU A 17 -11.74 22.00 -9.76
CA GLU A 17 -11.44 22.63 -8.47
C GLU A 17 -12.70 22.99 -7.69
N MET A 18 -12.59 22.91 -6.36
CA MET A 18 -13.65 23.44 -5.50
C MET A 18 -13.66 24.97 -5.58
N PRO A 19 -14.81 25.59 -5.84
CA PRO A 19 -14.86 27.03 -6.02
C PRO A 19 -14.48 27.76 -4.72
N SER A 20 -13.69 28.82 -4.85
CA SER A 20 -13.23 29.63 -3.71
C SER A 20 -14.37 30.21 -2.88
N SER A 21 -15.54 30.45 -3.49
CA SER A 21 -16.76 30.89 -2.80
C SER A 21 -17.27 29.89 -1.74
N MET A 22 -16.86 28.62 -1.78
CA MET A 22 -17.17 27.67 -0.69
C MET A 22 -16.55 28.09 0.64
N SER A 23 -15.48 28.90 0.62
CA SER A 23 -14.87 29.47 1.84
C SER A 23 -15.78 30.49 2.55
N GLU A 24 -16.76 31.06 1.84
CA GLU A 24 -17.69 32.07 2.36
C GLU A 24 -18.96 31.45 2.97
N MET A 25 -19.10 30.11 2.92
CA MET A 25 -20.26 29.39 3.44
C MET A 25 -20.14 29.21 4.96
N HIS A 26 -20.23 30.31 5.71
CA HIS A 26 -20.02 30.33 7.16
C HIS A 26 -21.10 29.60 7.98
N SER A 27 -22.32 29.50 7.47
CA SER A 27 -23.43 28.80 8.17
C SER A 27 -23.43 27.27 7.97
N LEU A 28 -22.47 26.73 7.21
CA LEU A 28 -22.49 25.34 6.79
C LEU A 28 -22.08 24.41 7.94
N ASN A 29 -23.02 23.65 8.50
CA ASN A 29 -22.77 22.73 9.60
C ASN A 29 -22.34 21.33 9.16
N ASP A 30 -22.67 20.93 7.93
CA ASP A 30 -22.26 19.63 7.42
C ASP A 30 -21.95 19.67 5.92
N LEU A 31 -20.80 19.10 5.55
CA LEU A 31 -20.32 18.98 4.18
C LEU A 31 -19.90 17.54 3.92
N ASP A 32 -20.33 16.96 2.81
CA ASP A 32 -19.76 15.72 2.30
C ASP A 32 -19.54 15.83 0.79
N VAL A 33 -18.28 15.80 0.36
CA VAL A 33 -17.87 15.80 -1.06
C VAL A 33 -17.13 14.51 -1.41
N SER A 34 -17.22 13.50 -0.55
CA SER A 34 -16.47 12.26 -0.71
C SER A 34 -16.82 11.49 -1.98
N PHE A 35 -15.87 10.72 -2.51
CA PHE A 35 -16.04 9.90 -3.71
C PHE A 35 -16.53 10.71 -4.93
N ASN A 36 -15.77 11.74 -5.28
CA ASN A 36 -15.89 12.51 -6.52
C ASN A 36 -14.53 12.53 -7.24
N ASN A 37 -14.44 13.27 -8.34
CA ASN A 37 -13.19 13.48 -9.09
C ASN A 37 -12.66 14.92 -8.92
N LEU A 38 -12.87 15.52 -7.74
CA LEU A 38 -12.42 16.89 -7.45
C LEU A 38 -10.89 16.96 -7.36
N SER A 39 -10.34 18.11 -7.72
CA SER A 39 -8.91 18.38 -7.78
C SER A 39 -8.52 19.72 -7.17
N GLY A 40 -7.23 19.94 -6.93
CA GLY A 40 -6.70 21.22 -6.45
C GLY A 40 -6.73 21.39 -4.93
N ARG A 41 -6.38 22.60 -4.46
CA ARG A 41 -6.32 22.92 -3.05
C ARG A 41 -7.72 23.12 -2.47
N VAL A 42 -8.00 22.52 -1.31
CA VAL A 42 -9.22 22.83 -0.55
C VAL A 42 -9.21 24.31 -0.15
N PRO A 43 -10.25 25.11 -0.49
CA PRO A 43 -10.33 26.51 -0.12
C PRO A 43 -10.21 26.67 1.40
N SER A 44 -9.28 27.53 1.80
CA SER A 44 -9.01 27.78 3.21
C SER A 44 -10.15 28.56 3.85
N SER A 45 -10.87 27.95 4.79
CA SER A 45 -11.82 28.65 5.67
C SER A 45 -11.89 27.95 7.03
N THR A 46 -12.34 28.68 8.06
CA THR A 46 -12.55 28.12 9.39
C THR A 46 -13.54 26.95 9.37
N GLN A 47 -14.60 27.06 8.57
CA GLN A 47 -15.64 26.03 8.51
C GLN A 47 -15.16 24.78 7.75
N LEU A 48 -14.58 24.95 6.55
CA LEU A 48 -14.13 23.80 5.74
C LEU A 48 -13.00 23.01 6.42
N GLN A 49 -12.11 23.70 7.16
CA GLN A 49 -11.03 23.05 7.91
C GLN A 49 -11.50 22.37 9.20
N SER A 50 -12.71 22.70 9.70
CA SER A 50 -13.28 22.06 10.88
C SER A 50 -13.83 20.66 10.60
N PHE A 51 -14.14 20.36 9.32
CA PHE A 51 -14.68 19.08 8.93
C PHE A 51 -13.62 17.99 8.95
N PRO A 52 -14.02 16.75 9.30
CA PRO A 52 -13.08 15.66 9.40
C PRO A 52 -12.71 15.17 7.99
N PRO A 53 -11.51 14.59 7.80
CA PRO A 53 -10.95 14.29 6.49
C PRO A 53 -11.76 13.28 5.66
N GLU A 54 -12.62 12.48 6.31
CA GLU A 54 -13.48 11.50 5.66
C GLU A 54 -14.46 12.16 4.70
N ARG A 55 -14.89 13.41 4.98
CA ARG A 55 -15.80 14.17 4.11
C ARG A 55 -15.19 14.55 2.77
N PHE A 56 -13.87 14.43 2.61
CA PHE A 56 -13.13 14.75 1.40
C PHE A 56 -12.50 13.51 0.75
N THR A 57 -12.65 12.33 1.35
CA THR A 57 -12.03 11.09 0.86
C THR A 57 -12.50 10.68 -0.53
N GLY A 58 -11.72 9.87 -1.25
CA GLY A 58 -12.08 9.40 -2.58
C GLY A 58 -12.00 10.46 -3.68
N ASN A 59 -11.38 11.62 -3.42
CA ASN A 59 -11.03 12.64 -4.41
C ASN A 59 -9.51 12.66 -4.61
N VAL A 60 -9.02 11.98 -5.65
CA VAL A 60 -7.57 11.76 -5.87
C VAL A 60 -6.79 13.07 -6.07
N GLY A 61 -7.44 14.07 -6.66
CA GLY A 61 -6.80 15.35 -6.99
C GLY A 61 -6.79 16.38 -5.86
N LEU A 62 -7.55 16.19 -4.77
CA LEU A 62 -7.63 17.17 -3.68
C LEU A 62 -6.36 17.17 -2.81
N CYS A 63 -5.93 18.35 -2.41
CA CYS A 63 -4.81 18.56 -1.49
C CYS A 63 -5.08 19.72 -0.51
N GLY A 64 -4.26 19.84 0.54
CA GLY A 64 -4.39 20.86 1.59
C GLY A 64 -5.36 20.47 2.71
N LEU A 65 -5.30 21.15 3.84
CA LEU A 65 -6.16 20.88 5.00
C LEU A 65 -7.65 20.97 4.64
N PRO A 66 -8.51 20.05 5.14
CA PRO A 66 -8.25 18.99 6.11
C PRO A 66 -7.72 17.67 5.51
N THR A 67 -7.43 17.62 4.21
CA THR A 67 -6.84 16.41 3.58
C THR A 67 -5.37 16.23 4.00
N ALA A 68 -4.92 14.97 4.06
CA ALA A 68 -3.54 14.63 4.43
C ALA A 68 -2.51 14.89 3.30
N LYS A 69 -2.96 15.20 2.08
CA LYS A 69 -2.11 15.40 0.90
C LYS A 69 -1.60 16.85 0.89
N LYS A 70 -0.27 17.04 0.82
CA LYS A 70 0.33 18.38 0.62
C LYS A 70 0.18 18.82 -0.83
N CYS A 71 0.02 20.12 -1.06
CA CYS A 71 -0.05 20.69 -2.41
C CYS A 71 1.37 21.01 -2.92
N LEU A 72 1.60 20.92 -4.22
CA LEU A 72 2.91 21.11 -4.86
C LEU A 72 3.39 22.57 -4.86
N GLU A 73 2.51 23.54 -4.59
CA GLU A 73 2.81 24.98 -4.67
C GLU A 73 3.57 25.55 -3.47
N ASP A 74 3.87 24.75 -2.45
CA ASP A 74 4.60 25.22 -1.27
C ASP A 74 6.15 25.16 -1.45
N GLU A 75 6.65 24.73 -2.63
CA GLU A 75 8.08 24.63 -2.97
C GLU A 75 8.46 25.29 -4.32
N ASP A 76 8.13 26.56 -4.55
CA ASP A 76 8.81 27.28 -5.66
C ASP A 76 9.17 28.75 -5.38
N LEU A 77 10.37 28.92 -4.85
CA LEU A 77 11.26 30.05 -5.15
C LEU A 77 12.69 29.53 -5.44
N GLY A 78 12.85 28.40 -6.14
CA GLY A 78 14.18 27.79 -6.22
C GLY A 78 14.44 26.65 -7.20
N VAL A 79 14.19 26.85 -8.51
CA VAL A 79 15.04 26.39 -9.65
C VAL A 79 15.17 24.86 -9.89
N PRO A 80 15.20 24.39 -11.16
CA PRO A 80 14.64 23.10 -11.52
C PRO A 80 15.64 21.95 -11.47
N HIS A 81 15.20 20.78 -10.99
CA HIS A 81 15.84 19.51 -11.32
C HIS A 81 14.86 18.62 -12.10
N VAL A 82 15.17 18.55 -13.38
CA VAL A 82 14.82 17.54 -14.38
C VAL A 82 14.25 16.24 -13.80
N GLY A 83 12.98 16.02 -14.13
CA GLY A 83 12.34 14.75 -14.49
C GLY A 83 12.78 13.49 -13.77
N ASP A 84 11.95 13.06 -12.83
CA ASP A 84 11.30 11.75 -12.92
C ASP A 84 9.87 11.91 -12.41
N SER A 85 8.92 11.81 -13.35
CA SER A 85 7.49 11.76 -13.06
C SER A 85 7.18 10.38 -12.49
N GLU A 86 7.12 10.25 -11.16
CA GLU A 86 6.36 9.19 -10.54
C GLU A 86 5.56 9.82 -9.39
N GLY A 87 4.28 10.06 -9.64
CA GLY A 87 3.36 10.63 -8.69
C GLY A 87 2.96 9.59 -7.64
N ASP A 88 3.84 9.33 -6.68
CA ASP A 88 3.57 8.44 -5.55
C ASP A 88 2.87 9.22 -4.43
N ALA A 89 1.57 9.44 -4.62
CA ALA A 89 0.68 9.88 -3.57
C ALA A 89 0.07 8.66 -2.85
N GLU A 90 0.84 8.00 -1.99
CA GLU A 90 0.28 6.96 -1.12
C GLU A 90 1.04 6.84 0.22
N SER A 91 0.70 7.71 1.17
CA SER A 91 1.26 7.70 2.53
C SER A 91 0.79 6.52 3.40
N THR A 92 0.06 5.56 2.83
CA THR A 92 -0.28 4.27 3.44
C THR A 92 0.45 3.08 2.80
N ASP A 93 0.93 3.19 1.56
CA ASP A 93 1.64 2.11 0.85
C ASP A 93 3.13 2.06 1.16
N GLU A 94 3.75 3.22 1.43
CA GLU A 94 5.18 3.26 1.76
C GLU A 94 5.50 2.40 2.99
N LEU A 95 4.74 2.53 4.09
CA LEU A 95 4.97 1.73 5.29
C LEU A 95 4.78 0.23 5.01
N GLN A 96 3.70 -0.15 4.32
CA GLN A 96 3.44 -1.54 3.95
C GLN A 96 4.55 -2.12 3.07
N ARG A 97 5.10 -1.31 2.16
CA ARG A 97 6.22 -1.66 1.29
C ARG A 97 7.52 -1.85 2.09
N TRP A 98 7.82 -0.95 3.04
CA TRP A 98 8.95 -1.09 3.96
C TRP A 98 8.82 -2.31 4.87
N PHE A 99 7.61 -2.64 5.34
CA PHE A 99 7.34 -3.87 6.10
C PHE A 99 7.53 -5.13 5.25
N TYR A 100 7.08 -5.13 3.99
CA TYR A 100 7.25 -6.26 3.08
C TYR A 100 8.72 -6.49 2.71
N ILE A 101 9.45 -5.42 2.37
CA ILE A 101 10.89 -5.47 2.06
C ILE A 101 11.68 -5.93 3.30
N GLY A 102 11.38 -5.37 4.48
CA GLY A 102 12.03 -5.74 5.74
C GLY A 102 11.72 -7.19 6.15
N GLY A 103 10.47 -7.62 6.00
CA GLY A 103 10.04 -8.99 6.31
C GLY A 103 10.71 -10.03 5.41
N ALA A 104 10.71 -9.80 4.09
CA ALA A 104 11.32 -10.72 3.13
C ALA A 104 12.84 -10.84 3.31
N THR A 105 13.53 -9.70 3.46
CA THR A 105 14.99 -9.68 3.67
C THR A 105 15.38 -10.23 5.04
N GLY A 106 14.61 -9.93 6.09
CA GLY A 106 14.79 -10.49 7.43
C GLY A 106 14.62 -12.01 7.47
N PHE A 107 13.60 -12.55 6.78
CA PHE A 107 13.41 -13.99 6.70
C PHE A 107 14.56 -14.68 5.96
N ALA A 108 14.98 -14.14 4.81
CA ALA A 108 16.08 -14.69 4.04
C ALA A 108 17.39 -14.69 4.86
N THR A 109 17.76 -13.54 5.43
CA THR A 109 18.97 -13.41 6.24
C THR A 109 18.94 -14.30 7.48
N GLY A 110 17.81 -14.37 8.19
CA GLY A 110 17.64 -15.27 9.33
C GLY A 110 17.77 -16.74 8.96
N PHE A 111 17.18 -17.16 7.83
CA PHE A 111 17.30 -18.53 7.32
C PHE A 111 18.76 -18.86 6.96
N TRP A 112 19.47 -17.97 6.28
CA TRP A 112 20.88 -18.15 5.95
C TRP A 112 21.78 -18.23 7.20
N ILE A 113 21.51 -17.42 8.23
CA ILE A 113 22.24 -17.46 9.50
C ILE A 113 21.99 -18.78 10.23
N ALA A 114 20.73 -19.22 10.31
CA ALA A 114 20.37 -20.50 10.92
C ALA A 114 21.03 -21.68 10.19
N CYS A 115 20.91 -21.74 8.86
CA CYS A 115 21.58 -22.74 8.04
C CYS A 115 23.10 -22.73 8.22
N SER A 116 23.72 -21.55 8.27
CA SER A 116 25.17 -21.41 8.50
C SER A 116 25.57 -21.93 9.88
N ALA A 117 24.82 -21.63 10.93
CA ALA A 117 25.07 -22.14 12.29
C ALA A 117 24.93 -23.67 12.37
N LEU A 118 23.93 -24.24 11.71
CA LEU A 118 23.74 -25.69 11.60
C LEU A 118 24.92 -26.37 10.87
N LEU A 119 25.50 -25.71 9.86
CA LEU A 119 26.64 -26.23 9.09
C LEU A 119 27.99 -26.06 9.82
N LEU A 120 28.17 -25.01 10.63
CA LEU A 120 29.41 -24.80 11.41
C LEU A 120 29.50 -25.76 12.61
N ASN A 121 28.36 -26.21 13.15
CA ASN A 121 28.36 -27.16 14.24
C ASN A 121 28.65 -28.59 13.73
N ARG A 122 29.92 -29.00 13.80
CA ARG A 122 30.46 -30.26 13.25
C ARG A 122 29.65 -31.52 13.59
N ARG A 123 29.06 -31.58 14.80
CA ARG A 123 28.24 -32.71 15.25
C ARG A 123 26.84 -32.71 14.64
N LEU A 124 26.26 -31.52 14.44
CA LEU A 124 24.90 -31.34 13.91
C LEU A 124 24.87 -31.45 12.37
N ARG A 125 25.93 -30.99 11.70
CA ARG A 125 26.14 -31.15 10.26
C ARG A 125 26.04 -32.60 9.81
N HIS A 126 26.73 -33.51 10.51
CA HIS A 126 26.75 -34.92 10.14
C HIS A 126 25.37 -35.59 10.31
N ALA A 127 24.66 -35.26 11.39
CA ALA A 127 23.30 -35.74 11.63
C ALA A 127 22.31 -35.21 10.58
N PHE A 128 22.41 -33.93 10.24
CA PHE A 128 21.57 -33.28 9.22
C PHE A 128 21.78 -33.90 7.82
N PHE A 129 23.03 -34.05 7.37
CA PHE A 129 23.32 -34.65 6.06
C PHE A 129 22.89 -36.11 5.98
N HIS A 130 23.09 -36.87 7.06
CA HIS A 130 22.64 -38.26 7.11
C HIS A 130 21.11 -38.35 6.97
N PHE A 131 20.37 -37.54 7.74
CA PHE A 131 18.91 -37.50 7.65
C PHE A 131 18.43 -37.05 6.26
N HIS A 132 19.05 -36.02 5.69
CA HIS A 132 18.69 -35.50 4.37
C HIS A 132 18.86 -36.56 3.27
N ASN A 133 19.97 -37.30 3.29
CA ASN A 133 20.21 -38.39 2.34
C ASN A 133 19.16 -39.51 2.50
N CYS A 134 18.87 -39.93 3.73
CA CYS A 134 17.82 -40.94 3.98
C CYS A 134 16.43 -40.48 3.51
N LEU A 135 16.07 -39.22 3.76
CA LEU A 135 14.78 -38.66 3.33
C LEU A 135 14.70 -38.64 1.79
N LYS A 136 15.77 -38.22 1.12
CA LYS A 136 15.85 -38.18 -0.34
C LYS A 136 15.68 -39.57 -0.95
N ASP A 137 16.37 -40.58 -0.43
CA ASP A 137 16.26 -41.97 -0.90
C ASP A 137 14.84 -42.52 -0.69
N TRP A 138 14.24 -42.25 0.47
CA TRP A 138 12.87 -42.67 0.77
C TRP A 138 11.84 -42.05 -0.19
N VAL A 139 11.94 -40.73 -0.42
CA VAL A 139 11.07 -40.01 -1.36
C VAL A 139 11.30 -40.52 -2.78
N TYR A 140 12.56 -40.67 -3.19
CA TYR A 140 12.92 -41.15 -4.53
C TYR A 140 12.31 -42.52 -4.82
N VAL A 141 12.44 -43.48 -3.89
CA VAL A 141 11.84 -44.81 -4.04
C VAL A 141 10.32 -44.74 -4.10
N LYS A 142 9.68 -43.93 -3.25
CA LYS A 142 8.22 -43.76 -3.25
C LYS A 142 7.72 -43.18 -4.58
N VAL A 143 8.39 -42.15 -5.09
CA VAL A 143 8.07 -41.52 -6.38
C VAL A 143 8.30 -42.52 -7.52
N LEU A 144 9.41 -43.25 -7.52
CA LEU A 144 9.73 -44.21 -8.57
C LEU A 144 8.73 -45.38 -8.61
N VAL A 145 8.35 -45.91 -7.44
CA VAL A 145 7.30 -46.94 -7.33
C VAL A 145 5.94 -46.40 -7.76
N PHE A 146 5.62 -45.16 -7.40
CA PHE A 146 4.37 -44.51 -7.80
C PHE A 146 4.29 -44.33 -9.32
N ILE A 147 5.35 -43.81 -9.95
CA ILE A 147 5.46 -43.68 -11.41
C ILE A 147 5.35 -45.05 -12.08
N ALA A 148 6.06 -46.07 -11.58
CA ALA A 148 5.99 -47.42 -12.13
C ALA A 148 4.57 -48.03 -12.04
N ARG A 149 3.83 -47.76 -10.95
CA ARG A 149 2.42 -48.16 -10.81
C ARG A 149 1.53 -47.45 -11.83
N LEU A 150 1.71 -46.14 -12.00
CA LEU A 150 0.97 -45.36 -13.01
C LEU A 150 1.23 -45.86 -14.43
N GLN A 151 2.49 -46.15 -14.77
CA GLN A 151 2.86 -46.69 -16.09
C GLN A 151 2.25 -48.07 -16.37
N ARG A 152 2.07 -48.92 -15.35
CA ARG A 152 1.38 -50.21 -15.50
C ARG A 152 -0.11 -50.04 -15.75
N VAL A 153 -0.76 -49.13 -15.04
CA VAL A 153 -2.19 -48.83 -15.23
C VAL A 153 -2.44 -48.19 -16.60
N ALA A 154 -1.54 -47.31 -17.06
CA ALA A 154 -1.65 -46.67 -18.36
C ALA A 154 -1.39 -47.61 -19.57
N ARG A 155 -0.80 -48.80 -19.33
CA ARG A 155 -0.57 -49.83 -20.34
C ARG A 155 -1.58 -50.99 -20.30
N ALA A 156 -2.47 -51.01 -19.30
CA ALA A 156 -3.56 -51.97 -19.17
C ALA A 156 -4.84 -51.42 -19.77
#